data_AF-A7T147-F1
#
_entry.id   AF-A7T147-F1
#
_cell.length_a   1.000
_cell.length_b   1.000
_cell.length_c   1.000
_cell.angle_alpha   90.00
_cell.angle_beta   90.00
_cell.angle_gamma   90.00
#
_symmetry.space_group_name_H-M   'P 1'
#
loop_
_entity.id
_entity.type
_entity.pdbx_description
1 polymer ?
#
loop_
_entity_poly.entity_id
_entity_poly.type
_entity_poly.pdbx_seq_one_letter_code
_entity_poly.pdbx_strand_id
1 'polypeptide(L)'
;MPSRVSSETEATGDKDERSTSPKRLQKQIDKAVGWQKSSGLINATVDGVRTNNWRAYGVPTIRSDLPAPRIRRVGDRMNYGDESDAYGLINPSIYSTHGVYEKDFFQPRDPFEMRRIIDGIGVEMTAEVFNNIWELAQTNSPNGMVSVESFRNVMDDVTAKKFVDSQAA
;
A
#
# COMPACT_ATOMS: atom_id res chain seq x y z
N MET A 1 -12.75 38.44 -41.49
CA MET A 1 -13.93 37.54 -41.48
C MET A 1 -14.03 36.92 -42.85
N PRO A 2 -14.00 35.59 -42.99
CA PRO A 2 -15.08 34.74 -42.49
C PRO A 2 -14.62 33.59 -41.58
N SER A 3 -15.61 33.10 -40.84
CA SER A 3 -15.63 31.97 -39.93
C SER A 3 -15.80 30.63 -40.66
N ARG A 4 -15.33 29.53 -40.06
CA ARG A 4 -16.04 28.25 -40.04
C ARG A 4 -15.51 27.33 -38.93
N VAL A 5 -16.43 26.93 -38.06
CA VAL A 5 -16.29 25.92 -37.00
C VAL A 5 -16.27 24.53 -37.63
N SER A 6 -15.40 23.64 -37.13
CA SER A 6 -15.59 22.19 -37.10
C SER A 6 -14.88 21.59 -35.90
N SER A 7 -15.53 20.58 -35.34
CA SER A 7 -15.38 19.93 -34.04
C SER A 7 -14.24 18.89 -33.95
N GLU A 8 -14.12 18.33 -32.74
CA GLU A 8 -13.56 17.00 -32.40
C GLU A 8 -12.04 16.93 -32.17
N THR A 9 -11.63 16.93 -30.90
CA THR A 9 -11.34 15.77 -30.02
C THR A 9 -10.14 14.95 -30.48
N GLU A 10 -8.98 15.20 -29.87
CA GLU A 10 -7.91 14.21 -29.79
C GLU A 10 -7.29 14.22 -28.39
N ALA A 11 -7.34 13.05 -27.76
CA ALA A 11 -6.68 12.74 -26.51
C ALA A 11 -5.16 12.80 -26.71
N THR A 12 -4.50 13.72 -26.02
CA THR A 12 -3.05 13.81 -26.01
C THR A 12 -2.49 12.70 -25.12
N GLY A 13 -2.13 11.58 -25.74
CA GLY A 13 -1.24 10.60 -25.13
C GLY A 13 0.13 11.23 -24.93
N ASP A 14 0.62 11.23 -23.69
CA ASP A 14 1.98 11.63 -23.36
C ASP A 14 2.95 10.64 -24.02
N LYS A 15 3.68 11.14 -25.02
CA LYS A 15 4.81 10.45 -25.63
C LYS A 15 6.02 10.66 -24.74
N ASP A 16 6.46 9.60 -24.07
CA ASP A 16 7.75 9.57 -23.38
C ASP A 16 8.91 9.64 -24.41
N GLU A 17 9.34 10.85 -24.72
CA GLU A 17 10.60 11.10 -25.41
C GLU A 17 11.77 10.79 -24.46
N ARG A 18 12.39 9.62 -24.69
CA ARG A 18 13.64 9.21 -24.05
C ARG A 18 14.77 10.18 -24.44
N SER A 19 14.97 11.20 -23.63
CA SER A 19 16.13 12.09 -23.73
C SER A 19 17.43 11.32 -23.49
N THR A 20 18.38 11.48 -24.42
CA THR A 20 19.74 10.91 -24.47
C THR A 20 20.66 11.51 -23.38
N SER A 21 20.23 11.48 -22.12
CA SER A 21 21.10 11.80 -20.98
C SER A 21 20.84 10.80 -19.85
N PRO A 22 21.89 10.23 -19.22
CA PRO A 22 21.68 9.34 -18.10
C PRO A 22 20.98 10.13 -16.99
N LYS A 23 19.82 9.63 -16.55
CA LYS A 23 19.00 10.26 -15.52
C LYS A 23 19.86 10.48 -14.27
N ARG A 24 20.23 11.74 -14.01
CA ARG A 24 21.05 12.09 -12.83
C ARG A 24 20.25 11.74 -11.57
N LEU A 25 20.89 11.08 -10.61
CA LEU A 25 20.28 10.86 -9.29
C LEU A 25 19.91 12.23 -8.70
N GLN A 26 18.61 12.50 -8.56
CA GLN A 26 18.13 13.72 -7.93
C GLN A 26 18.55 13.69 -6.46
N LYS A 27 19.41 14.63 -6.07
CA LYS A 27 19.75 14.84 -4.65
C LYS A 27 18.62 15.62 -4.00
N GLN A 28 18.38 15.40 -2.70
CA GLN A 28 17.35 16.16 -1.97
C GLN A 28 17.58 17.68 -2.03
N ILE A 29 18.84 18.12 -2.12
CA ILE A 29 19.22 19.53 -2.32
C ILE A 29 18.59 20.10 -3.60
N ASP A 30 18.51 19.30 -4.67
CA ASP A 30 17.94 19.71 -5.96
C ASP A 30 16.42 19.91 -5.88
N LYS A 31 15.72 19.25 -4.94
CA LYS A 31 14.29 19.45 -4.64
C LYS A 31 14.05 20.58 -3.64
N ALA A 32 15.06 20.91 -2.83
CA ALA A 32 15.02 21.95 -1.81
C ALA A 32 15.46 23.33 -2.34
N VAL A 33 15.49 23.55 -3.66
CA VAL A 33 15.87 24.82 -4.30
C VAL A 33 14.75 25.87 -4.17
N GLY A 34 14.41 26.18 -2.92
CA GLY A 34 13.88 27.44 -2.45
C GLY A 34 14.70 27.77 -1.21
N TRP A 35 15.82 28.46 -1.38
CA TRP A 35 16.73 28.74 -0.28
C TRP A 35 16.07 29.72 0.71
N GLN A 36 15.41 29.19 1.73
CA GLN A 36 14.95 29.97 2.88
C GLN A 36 15.91 29.74 4.05
N LYS A 37 16.48 30.81 4.57
CA LYS A 37 17.33 30.77 5.76
C LYS A 37 16.48 30.37 6.97
N SER A 38 17.05 29.58 7.89
CA SER A 38 16.41 29.19 9.15
C SER A 38 15.86 30.40 9.94
N SER A 39 16.56 31.53 9.88
CA SER A 39 16.13 32.81 10.47
C SER A 39 14.80 33.35 9.90
N GLY A 40 14.43 33.01 8.66
CA GLY A 40 13.17 33.41 8.04
C GLY A 40 11.97 32.55 8.45
N LEU A 41 12.22 31.34 8.96
CA LEU A 41 11.21 30.41 9.49
C LEU A 41 10.96 30.63 10.99
N ILE A 42 11.99 31.07 11.73
CA ILE A 42 11.91 31.27 13.19
C ILE A 42 10.99 32.45 13.58
N ASN A 43 10.72 33.39 12.66
CA ASN A 43 9.89 34.57 12.93
C ASN A 43 8.41 34.40 12.54
N ALA A 44 8.00 33.23 12.04
CA ALA A 44 6.63 32.97 11.56
C ALA A 44 5.94 31.89 12.42
N THR A 45 5.33 32.35 13.51
CA THR A 45 4.19 31.72 14.20
C THR A 45 4.49 30.56 15.15
N VAL A 46 3.66 30.46 16.19
CA VAL A 46 3.67 29.56 17.37
C VAL A 46 3.63 28.05 17.03
N ASP A 47 3.53 27.68 15.76
CA ASP A 47 3.57 26.30 15.28
C ASP A 47 4.87 26.07 14.51
N GLY A 48 5.73 25.19 15.03
CA GLY A 48 7.04 24.87 14.43
C GLY A 48 6.99 24.42 12.97
N VAL A 49 8.15 24.45 12.30
CA VAL A 49 8.28 24.06 10.89
C VAL A 49 7.81 22.62 10.68
N ARG A 50 6.85 22.42 9.76
CA ARG A 50 6.33 21.08 9.41
C ARG A 50 7.39 20.28 8.64
N THR A 51 8.13 19.43 9.35
CA THR A 51 9.22 18.62 8.79
C THR A 51 8.78 17.24 8.27
N ASN A 52 7.48 16.95 8.25
CA ASN A 52 6.91 15.63 7.94
C ASN A 52 7.37 15.02 6.60
N ASN A 53 7.72 15.85 5.61
CA ASN A 53 8.15 15.41 4.29
C ASN A 53 9.68 15.48 4.09
N TRP A 54 10.45 15.70 5.15
CA TRP A 54 11.91 15.72 5.10
C TRP A 54 12.45 14.34 5.40
N ARG A 55 13.49 13.93 4.66
CA ARG A 55 14.22 12.70 4.96
C ARG A 55 14.85 12.80 6.35
N ALA A 56 14.53 11.85 7.23
CA ALA A 56 15.21 11.71 8.50
C ALA A 56 16.65 11.22 8.27
N TYR A 57 17.62 11.90 8.89
CA TYR A 57 19.03 11.51 8.87
C TYR A 57 19.37 10.82 10.19
N GLY A 58 19.53 9.50 10.15
CA GLY A 58 19.78 8.65 11.32
C GLY A 58 19.53 7.18 10.97
N VAL A 59 19.81 6.28 11.91
CA VAL A 59 19.44 4.87 11.80
C VAL A 59 18.17 4.65 12.63
N PRO A 60 17.06 4.19 12.03
CA PRO A 60 15.85 3.93 12.78
C PRO A 60 16.03 2.70 13.70
N THR A 61 15.29 2.68 14.81
CA THR A 61 15.31 1.54 15.74
C THR A 61 14.80 0.25 15.08
N ILE A 62 13.72 0.36 14.31
CA ILE A 62 13.22 -0.71 13.44
C ILE A 62 13.80 -0.45 12.05
N ARG A 63 14.61 -1.38 11.55
CA ARG A 63 15.32 -1.28 10.27
C ARG A 63 14.44 -1.64 9.08
N SER A 64 13.28 -1.00 8.97
CA SER A 64 12.38 -1.12 7.82
C SER A 64 12.98 -0.54 6.53
N ASP A 65 14.08 0.20 6.64
CA ASP A 65 14.89 0.67 5.52
C ASP A 65 15.63 -0.46 4.79
N LEU A 66 15.85 -1.60 5.45
CA LEU A 66 16.51 -2.77 4.89
C LEU A 66 15.54 -3.94 4.70
N PRO A 67 15.69 -4.74 3.63
CA PRO A 67 14.97 -5.99 3.53
C PRO A 67 15.47 -6.98 4.60
N ALA A 68 14.52 -7.68 5.23
CA ALA A 68 14.86 -8.76 6.15
C ALA A 68 15.69 -9.86 5.44
N PRO A 69 16.77 -10.37 6.04
CA PRO A 69 17.59 -11.39 5.44
C PRO A 69 16.84 -12.72 5.35
N ARG A 70 16.97 -13.43 4.22
CA ARG A 70 16.34 -14.75 4.01
C ARG A 70 16.76 -15.80 5.04
N ILE A 71 18.02 -15.74 5.46
CA ILE A 71 18.59 -16.61 6.50
C ILE A 71 19.21 -15.70 7.54
N ARG A 72 18.61 -15.69 8.73
CA ARG A 72 19.11 -14.91 9.87
C ARG A 72 20.27 -15.62 10.55
N ARG A 73 21.28 -14.86 10.97
CA ARG A 73 22.35 -15.38 11.83
C ARG A 73 21.81 -15.49 13.26
N VAL A 74 22.29 -16.49 14.01
CA VAL A 74 21.88 -16.68 15.43
C VAL A 74 22.18 -15.46 16.30
N GLY A 75 23.26 -14.73 16.01
CA GLY A 75 23.64 -13.51 16.73
C GLY A 75 23.04 -12.22 16.19
N ASP A 76 22.11 -12.29 15.23
CA ASP A 76 21.42 -11.11 14.72
C ASP A 76 20.44 -10.59 15.78
N ARG A 77 20.51 -9.29 16.04
CA ARG A 77 19.74 -8.57 17.09
C ARG A 77 18.95 -7.40 16.51
N MET A 78 18.97 -7.24 15.18
CA MET A 78 18.27 -6.15 14.51
C MET A 78 16.84 -6.58 14.17
N ASN A 79 15.88 -5.70 14.45
CA ASN A 79 14.49 -5.89 14.03
C ASN A 79 14.27 -5.22 12.65
N TYR A 80 13.80 -5.99 11.68
CA TYR A 80 13.56 -5.54 10.29
C TYR A 80 12.10 -5.15 10.02
N GLY A 81 11.23 -5.17 11.03
CA GLY A 81 9.80 -4.88 10.91
C GLY A 81 8.97 -6.06 10.42
N ASP A 82 9.51 -7.28 10.44
CA ASP A 82 8.85 -8.52 10.05
C ASP A 82 8.57 -9.46 11.25
N GLU A 83 8.76 -8.96 12.47
CA GLU A 83 8.49 -9.64 13.74
C GLU A 83 7.13 -9.20 14.32
N SER A 84 6.47 -10.10 15.05
CA SER A 84 5.20 -9.81 15.75
C SER A 84 5.41 -8.96 17.00
N ASP A 85 4.36 -8.24 17.41
CA ASP A 85 4.32 -7.52 18.68
C ASP A 85 4.30 -8.48 19.90
N ALA A 86 4.62 -7.95 21.07
CA ALA A 86 4.61 -8.69 22.34
C ALA A 86 3.28 -9.40 22.59
N TYR A 87 2.16 -8.79 22.22
CA TYR A 87 0.84 -9.41 22.34
C TYR A 87 0.72 -10.70 21.51
N GLY A 88 1.17 -10.67 20.25
CA GLY A 88 1.13 -11.84 19.37
C GLY A 88 2.05 -12.97 19.81
N LEU A 89 3.11 -12.66 20.57
CA LEU A 89 4.01 -13.67 21.14
C LEU A 89 3.42 -14.33 22.40
N ILE A 90 2.74 -13.54 23.25
CA ILE A 90 2.10 -14.06 24.46
C ILE A 90 0.85 -14.87 24.11
N ASN A 91 0.10 -14.41 23.10
CA ASN A 91 -1.15 -15.01 22.64
C ASN A 91 -1.04 -15.44 21.16
N PRO A 92 -0.34 -16.53 20.85
CA PRO A 92 -0.11 -16.95 19.47
C PRO A 92 -1.44 -17.31 18.78
N SER A 93 -1.61 -16.82 17.56
CA SER A 93 -2.76 -17.19 16.73
C SER A 93 -2.61 -18.63 16.21
N ILE A 94 -3.73 -19.25 15.83
CA ILE A 94 -3.73 -20.57 15.18
C ILE A 94 -2.85 -20.54 13.91
N TYR A 95 -2.87 -19.43 13.17
CA TYR A 95 -2.02 -19.21 12.00
C TYR A 95 -0.53 -19.21 12.32
N SER A 96 -0.14 -18.60 13.44
CA SER A 96 1.26 -18.56 13.88
C SER A 96 1.79 -19.96 14.18
N THR A 97 0.94 -20.86 14.67
CA THR A 97 1.28 -22.29 14.90
C THR A 97 1.60 -23.01 13.58
N HIS A 98 0.97 -22.57 12.49
CA HIS A 98 1.22 -23.08 11.13
C HIS A 98 2.29 -22.29 10.37
N GLY A 99 2.98 -21.35 11.03
CA GLY A 99 4.02 -20.52 10.41
C GLY A 99 3.48 -19.45 9.46
N VAL A 100 2.21 -19.09 9.58
CA VAL A 100 1.58 -17.99 8.84
C VAL A 100 1.51 -16.76 9.75
N TYR A 101 2.15 -15.67 9.33
CA TYR A 101 2.31 -14.46 10.12
C TYR A 101 1.46 -13.31 9.56
N GLU A 102 1.30 -12.24 10.34
CA GLU A 102 0.50 -11.06 10.00
C GLU A 102 0.85 -10.48 8.62
N LYS A 103 2.15 -10.39 8.31
CA LYS A 103 2.63 -9.91 7.00
C LYS A 103 2.06 -10.69 5.82
N ASP A 104 1.80 -12.00 5.99
CA ASP A 104 1.34 -12.88 4.91
C ASP A 104 -0.14 -12.62 4.56
N PHE A 105 -0.91 -12.06 5.50
CA PHE A 105 -2.30 -11.62 5.28
C PHE A 105 -2.37 -10.30 4.52
N PHE A 106 -1.41 -9.40 4.77
CA PHE A 106 -1.34 -8.08 4.13
C PHE A 106 -0.53 -8.07 2.83
N GLN A 107 0.18 -9.16 2.52
CA GLN A 107 0.91 -9.28 1.27
C GLN A 107 -0.05 -9.19 0.07
N PRO A 108 0.24 -8.35 -0.94
CA PRO A 108 -0.53 -8.31 -2.16
C PRO A 108 -0.36 -9.62 -2.94
N ARG A 109 -1.46 -10.16 -3.48
CA ARG A 109 -1.46 -11.40 -4.25
C ARG A 109 -2.16 -11.23 -5.59
N ASP A 110 -1.92 -12.18 -6.48
CA ASP A 110 -2.64 -12.26 -7.75
C ASP A 110 -4.05 -12.85 -7.56
N PRO A 111 -5.02 -12.48 -8.43
CA PRO A 111 -6.40 -12.96 -8.32
C PRO A 111 -6.51 -14.48 -8.43
N PHE A 112 -5.65 -15.12 -9.22
CA PHE A 112 -5.60 -16.59 -9.34
C PHE A 112 -5.17 -17.24 -8.02
N GLU A 113 -4.17 -16.68 -7.35
CA GLU A 113 -3.69 -17.18 -6.06
C GLU A 113 -4.76 -17.00 -4.98
N MET A 114 -5.43 -15.84 -4.95
CA MET A 114 -6.52 -15.61 -4.01
C MET A 114 -7.67 -16.58 -4.20
N ARG A 115 -8.09 -16.81 -5.44
CA ARG A 115 -9.14 -17.76 -5.74
C ARG A 115 -8.79 -19.16 -5.22
N ARG A 116 -7.56 -19.61 -5.45
CA ARG A 116 -7.07 -20.89 -4.93
C ARG A 116 -7.11 -20.96 -3.40
N ILE A 117 -6.77 -19.88 -2.71
CA ILE A 117 -6.83 -19.81 -1.24
C ILE A 117 -8.28 -19.95 -0.76
N ILE A 118 -9.20 -19.19 -1.35
CA ILE A 118 -10.63 -19.16 -0.97
C ILE A 118 -11.32 -20.49 -1.27
N ASP A 119 -11.07 -21.05 -2.46
CA ASP A 119 -11.57 -22.37 -2.84
C ASP A 119 -10.98 -23.46 -1.90
N GLY A 120 -9.72 -23.32 -1.49
CA GLY A 120 -9.06 -24.22 -0.54
C GLY A 120 -9.64 -24.18 0.88
N ILE A 121 -10.26 -23.07 1.29
CA ILE A 121 -11.01 -22.96 2.55
C ILE A 121 -12.37 -23.66 2.43
N GLY A 122 -12.87 -23.89 1.21
CA GLY A 122 -14.19 -24.48 0.94
C GLY A 122 -15.28 -23.44 0.70
N VAL A 123 -14.92 -22.17 0.46
CA VAL A 123 -15.87 -21.13 0.07
C VAL A 123 -16.00 -21.12 -1.44
N GLU A 124 -16.87 -21.98 -1.97
CA GLU A 124 -17.15 -22.01 -3.40
C GLU A 124 -17.96 -20.79 -3.83
N MET A 125 -17.39 -19.96 -4.70
CA MET A 125 -18.08 -18.79 -5.27
C MET A 125 -18.02 -18.78 -6.79
N THR A 126 -19.04 -18.21 -7.42
CA THR A 126 -19.05 -18.03 -8.87
C THR A 126 -18.00 -17.02 -9.29
N ALA A 127 -17.48 -17.16 -10.51
CA ALA A 127 -16.44 -16.26 -11.03
C ALA A 127 -16.90 -14.79 -11.07
N GLU A 128 -18.18 -14.55 -11.32
CA GLU A 128 -18.77 -13.21 -11.33
C GLU A 128 -18.75 -12.57 -9.93
N VAL A 129 -19.15 -13.32 -8.90
CA VAL A 129 -19.14 -12.83 -7.52
C VAL A 129 -17.71 -12.55 -7.07
N PHE A 130 -16.76 -13.43 -7.41
CA PHE A 130 -15.36 -13.22 -7.11
C PHE A 130 -14.82 -11.94 -7.75
N ASN A 131 -15.08 -11.72 -9.05
CA ASN A 131 -14.60 -10.54 -9.77
C ASN A 131 -15.18 -9.24 -9.19
N ASN A 132 -16.46 -9.24 -8.80
CA ASN A 132 -17.10 -8.09 -8.18
C ASN A 132 -16.45 -7.74 -6.82
N ILE A 133 -16.20 -8.75 -5.98
CA ILE A 133 -15.52 -8.55 -4.68
C ILE A 133 -14.08 -8.08 -4.91
N TRP A 134 -13.38 -8.66 -5.89
CA TRP A 134 -12.03 -8.27 -6.25
C TRP A 134 -11.94 -6.81 -6.68
N GLU A 135 -12.84 -6.36 -7.55
CA GLU A 135 -12.90 -4.98 -8.01
C GLU A 135 -13.16 -4.01 -6.84
N LEU A 136 -14.10 -4.35 -5.96
CA LEU A 136 -14.37 -3.57 -4.75
C LEU A 136 -13.14 -3.48 -3.83
N ALA A 137 -12.47 -4.61 -3.58
CA ALA A 137 -11.25 -4.64 -2.77
C ALA A 137 -10.12 -3.82 -3.42
N GLN A 138 -10.02 -3.84 -4.75
CA GLN A 138 -9.06 -3.05 -5.50
C GLN A 138 -9.33 -1.55 -5.37
N THR A 139 -10.60 -1.12 -5.44
CA THR A 139 -10.98 0.29 -5.24
C THR A 139 -10.76 0.80 -3.82
N ASN A 140 -10.95 -0.06 -2.81
CA ASN A 140 -10.76 0.32 -1.40
C ASN A 140 -9.27 0.42 -1.03
N SER A 141 -8.39 -0.23 -1.79
CA SER A 141 -6.96 -0.30 -1.47
C SER A 141 -6.22 0.91 -2.07
N PRO A 142 -5.41 1.66 -1.29
CA PRO A 142 -4.77 2.89 -1.75
C PRO A 142 -3.78 2.68 -2.91
N ASN A 143 -3.24 1.47 -3.05
CA ASN A 143 -2.27 1.11 -4.09
C ASN A 143 -2.89 0.27 -5.21
N GLY A 144 -4.20 0.02 -5.19
CA GLY A 144 -4.87 -0.86 -6.15
C GLY A 144 -4.43 -2.33 -6.11
N MET A 145 -3.76 -2.76 -5.03
CA MET A 145 -3.35 -4.15 -4.81
C MET A 145 -4.23 -4.79 -3.75
N VAL A 146 -4.56 -6.07 -3.91
CA VAL A 146 -5.46 -6.79 -3.01
C VAL A 146 -4.68 -7.80 -2.18
N SER A 147 -4.89 -7.75 -0.87
CA SER A 147 -4.36 -8.70 0.12
C SER A 147 -5.47 -9.59 0.68
N VAL A 148 -5.12 -10.63 1.42
CA VAL A 148 -6.12 -11.60 1.94
C VAL A 148 -7.08 -10.88 2.88
N GLU A 149 -6.53 -10.00 3.72
CA GLU A 149 -7.30 -9.20 4.66
C GLU A 149 -8.22 -8.20 3.96
N SER A 150 -7.72 -7.52 2.92
CA SER A 150 -8.53 -6.59 2.12
C SER A 150 -9.73 -7.29 1.47
N PHE A 151 -9.48 -8.45 0.85
CA PHE A 151 -10.53 -9.25 0.22
C PHE A 151 -11.54 -9.77 1.25
N ARG A 152 -11.06 -10.27 2.39
CA ARG A 152 -11.90 -10.76 3.49
C ARG A 152 -12.82 -9.66 4.02
N ASN A 153 -12.30 -8.46 4.27
CA ASN A 153 -13.10 -7.35 4.78
C ASN A 153 -14.27 -7.01 3.84
N VAL A 154 -14.02 -6.96 2.52
CA VAL A 154 -15.08 -6.72 1.54
C VAL A 154 -16.09 -7.87 1.50
N MET A 155 -15.63 -9.11 1.60
CA MET A 155 -16.51 -10.28 1.65
C MET A 155 -17.42 -10.23 2.89
N ASP A 156 -16.86 -9.91 4.05
CA ASP A 156 -17.59 -9.76 5.32
C ASP A 156 -18.62 -8.62 5.21
N ASP A 157 -18.26 -7.47 4.62
CA ASP A 157 -19.18 -6.36 4.37
C ASP A 157 -20.35 -6.74 3.44
N VAL A 158 -20.07 -7.48 2.37
CA VAL A 158 -21.10 -7.93 1.41
C VAL A 158 -22.05 -8.93 2.06
N THR A 159 -21.52 -9.86 2.86
CA THR A 159 -22.37 -10.79 3.61
C THR A 159 -23.23 -10.07 4.64
N ALA A 160 -22.65 -9.15 5.42
CA ALA A 160 -23.36 -8.34 6.40
C ALA A 160 -24.52 -7.56 5.77
N LYS A 161 -24.31 -6.93 4.60
CA LYS A 161 -25.38 -6.23 3.86
C LYS A 161 -26.51 -7.17 3.46
N LYS A 162 -26.20 -8.34 2.90
CA LYS A 162 -27.20 -9.35 2.54
C LYS A 162 -28.03 -9.80 3.75
N PHE A 163 -27.39 -9.98 4.90
CA PHE A 163 -28.10 -10.33 6.14
C PHE A 163 -29.05 -9.22 6.58
N VAL A 164 -28.63 -7.95 6.53
CA VAL A 164 -29.49 -6.80 6.88
C VAL A 164 -30.69 -6.69 5.93
N ASP A 165 -30.47 -6.81 4.62
CA ASP A 165 -31.53 -6.76 3.62
C ASP A 165 -32.56 -7.89 3.81
N SER A 166 -32.10 -9.07 4.25
CA SER A 166 -32.98 -10.21 4.56
C SER A 166 -33.81 -10.05 5.85
N GLN A 167 -33.39 -9.19 6.79
CA GLN A 167 -34.14 -8.90 8.02
C GLN A 167 -35.11 -7.73 7.87
N ALA A 168 -34.88 -6.86 6.87
CA ALA A 168 -35.74 -5.73 6.56
C ALA A 168 -36.93 -6.07 5.64
N ALA A 169 -36.93 -7.29 5.07
CA ALA A 169 -38.01 -7.85 4.24
C ALA A 169 -38.95 -8.74 5.07
#